data_AF-L5N8L3-F1
#
_entry.id   AF-L5N8L3-F1
#
_cell.length_a   1.000
_cell.length_b   1.000
_cell.length_c   1.000
_cell.angle_alpha   90.00
_cell.angle_beta   90.00
_cell.angle_gamma   90.00
#
_symmetry.space_group_name_H-M   'P 1'
#
loop_
_entity.id
_entity.type
_entity.pdbx_description
1 polymer ?
#
loop_
_entity_poly.entity_id
_entity_poly.type
_entity_poly.pdbx_seq_one_letter_code
_entity_poly.pdbx_strand_id
1 'polypeptide(L)'
;MEVGYFLTEQEIADLLNGFQGNKKFQNLISEMNRYVNFELDTNAPLSVEDHLKFDMAQNGRVVTAKSLRVKVKENVFIHFFTRYFDGKKEEEENFFVAHIIDEEDETKVNQKVLRAADENVVSLLESSHEKEAVSVQSIEEENERFEQEFNYDQNYRPGQLLEEDVESQAEIKGCIAGGYIYCGAACGGSPACKGSRAGVNELDECCKTHDCCYGSRGGYPNCYCDQRLCDCSQAAPWYIKAKVLVQTAFCFVC
;
A
#
# COMPACT_ATOMS: atom_id res chain seq x y z
N MET A 1 8.51 4.97 11.76
CA MET A 1 7.66 4.82 12.96
C MET A 1 6.25 4.90 12.49
N GLU A 2 5.67 3.76 12.71
CA GLU A 2 4.36 3.31 12.35
C GLU A 2 3.88 2.62 13.62
N VAL A 3 2.60 2.73 13.91
CA VAL A 3 1.95 2.03 15.01
C VAL A 3 0.54 1.72 14.56
N GLY A 4 0.05 0.54 14.88
CA GLY A 4 -1.26 0.15 14.42
C GLY A 4 -1.74 -1.14 15.03
N TYR A 5 -2.91 -1.56 14.57
CA TYR A 5 -3.49 -2.82 14.93
C TYR A 5 -4.42 -3.34 13.84
N PHE A 6 -4.85 -4.57 13.99
CA PHE A 6 -5.84 -5.16 13.09
C PHE A 6 -7.18 -4.43 13.18
N LEU A 7 -7.87 -4.31 12.05
CA LEU A 7 -9.28 -3.89 12.05
C LEU A 7 -10.12 -4.92 12.81
N THR A 8 -11.10 -4.45 13.59
CA THR A 8 -12.10 -5.32 14.23
C THR A 8 -13.11 -5.85 13.22
N GLU A 9 -13.83 -6.92 13.55
CA GLU A 9 -14.90 -7.46 12.70
C GLU A 9 -15.96 -6.40 12.36
N GLN A 10 -16.33 -5.56 13.32
CA GLN A 10 -17.27 -4.46 13.10
C GLN A 10 -16.71 -3.42 12.12
N GLU A 11 -15.44 -3.03 12.28
CA GLU A 11 -14.80 -2.08 11.35
C GLU A 11 -14.70 -2.65 9.94
N ILE A 12 -14.40 -3.94 9.79
CA ILE A 12 -14.40 -4.62 8.50
C ILE A 12 -15.80 -4.59 7.89
N ALA A 13 -16.83 -4.96 8.64
CA ALA A 13 -18.21 -4.95 8.17
C ALA A 13 -18.65 -3.54 7.75
N ASP A 14 -18.30 -2.50 8.52
CA ASP A 14 -18.61 -1.11 8.18
C ASP A 14 -17.95 -0.67 6.87
N LEU A 15 -16.68 -1.04 6.66
CA LEU A 15 -15.97 -0.76 5.41
C LEU A 15 -16.61 -1.48 4.21
N LEU A 16 -16.90 -2.78 4.34
CA LEU A 16 -17.51 -3.58 3.28
C LEU A 16 -18.91 -3.06 2.90
N ASN A 17 -19.72 -2.70 3.89
CA ASN A 17 -21.05 -2.10 3.66
C ASN A 17 -20.94 -0.78 2.88
N GLY A 18 -19.88 0.00 3.11
CA GLY A 18 -19.60 1.23 2.39
C GLY A 18 -19.27 1.05 0.90
N PHE A 19 -18.84 -0.15 0.47
CA PHE A 19 -18.41 -0.38 -0.90
C PHE A 19 -19.55 -0.28 -1.92
N GLN A 20 -20.74 -0.79 -1.60
CA GLN A 20 -21.89 -0.80 -2.52
C GLN A 20 -22.28 0.59 -3.02
N GLY A 21 -22.18 1.60 -2.16
CA GLY A 21 -22.52 2.99 -2.50
C GLY A 21 -21.35 3.80 -3.07
N ASN A 22 -20.14 3.24 -3.12
CA ASN A 22 -18.94 3.97 -3.54
C ASN A 22 -18.76 3.88 -5.06
N LYS A 23 -18.82 5.04 -5.75
CA LYS A 23 -18.67 5.09 -7.22
C LYS A 23 -17.30 4.61 -7.72
N LYS A 24 -16.21 4.89 -6.99
CA LYS A 24 -14.86 4.41 -7.35
C LYS A 24 -14.84 2.89 -7.38
N PHE A 25 -15.47 2.26 -6.40
CA PHE A 25 -15.62 0.81 -6.34
C PHE A 25 -16.49 0.27 -7.48
N GLN A 26 -17.66 0.86 -7.74
CA GLN A 26 -18.55 0.43 -8.83
C GLN A 26 -17.83 0.49 -10.19
N ASN A 27 -17.08 1.56 -10.45
CA ASN A 27 -16.29 1.69 -11.67
C ASN A 27 -15.15 0.68 -11.73
N LEU A 28 -14.48 0.44 -10.60
CA LEU A 28 -13.43 -0.59 -10.51
C LEU A 28 -13.99 -1.96 -10.89
N ILE A 29 -15.12 -2.38 -10.31
CA ILE A 29 -15.78 -3.66 -10.63
C ILE A 29 -16.17 -3.72 -12.10
N SER A 30 -16.73 -2.64 -12.64
CA SER A 30 -17.08 -2.57 -14.07
C SER A 30 -15.86 -2.73 -14.97
N GLU A 31 -14.71 -2.15 -14.61
CA GLU A 31 -13.49 -2.27 -15.41
C GLU A 31 -12.85 -3.66 -15.26
N MET A 32 -12.80 -4.20 -14.04
CA MET A 32 -12.29 -5.55 -13.77
C MET A 32 -13.05 -6.62 -14.57
N ASN A 33 -14.37 -6.46 -14.71
CA ASN A 33 -15.21 -7.39 -15.48
C ASN A 33 -14.89 -7.47 -16.98
N ARG A 34 -14.07 -6.54 -17.50
CA ARG A 34 -13.54 -6.63 -18.88
C ARG A 34 -12.40 -7.64 -19.01
N TYR A 35 -11.75 -7.98 -17.89
CA TYR A 35 -10.57 -8.86 -17.85
C TYR A 35 -10.90 -10.21 -17.22
N VAL A 36 -11.73 -10.22 -16.20
CA VAL A 36 -12.13 -11.44 -15.49
C VAL A 36 -13.61 -11.39 -15.18
N ASN A 37 -14.35 -12.42 -15.57
CA ASN A 37 -15.77 -12.52 -15.23
C ASN A 37 -15.94 -13.01 -13.78
N PHE A 38 -16.57 -12.18 -12.95
CA PHE A 38 -16.99 -12.53 -11.59
C PHE A 38 -18.18 -11.67 -11.15
N GLU A 39 -18.99 -12.22 -10.26
CA GLU A 39 -20.02 -11.47 -9.55
C GLU A 39 -19.56 -11.27 -8.12
N LEU A 40 -19.54 -10.00 -7.69
CA LEU A 40 -19.19 -9.67 -6.32
C LEU A 40 -20.45 -9.47 -5.50
N ASP A 41 -20.80 -10.45 -4.69
CA ASP A 41 -21.81 -10.28 -3.65
C ASP A 41 -21.15 -9.70 -2.39
N THR A 42 -21.31 -8.39 -2.22
CA THR A 42 -20.83 -7.67 -1.04
C THR A 42 -21.64 -7.97 0.22
N ASN A 43 -22.77 -8.69 0.11
CA ASN A 43 -23.53 -9.19 1.26
C ASN A 43 -23.12 -10.61 1.65
N ALA A 44 -22.35 -11.31 0.82
CA ALA A 44 -21.75 -12.58 1.16
C ALA A 44 -20.45 -12.35 1.95
N PRO A 45 -20.03 -13.29 2.82
CA PRO A 45 -18.74 -13.21 3.49
C PRO A 45 -17.62 -13.18 2.45
N LEU A 46 -16.91 -12.06 2.34
CA LEU A 46 -15.70 -11.95 1.54
C LEU A 46 -14.51 -12.50 2.33
N SER A 47 -13.59 -13.18 1.64
CA SER A 47 -12.34 -13.64 2.26
C SER A 47 -11.44 -12.43 2.49
N VAL A 48 -11.27 -12.06 3.76
CA VAL A 48 -10.34 -11.00 4.17
C VAL A 48 -8.95 -11.61 4.29
N GLU A 49 -8.01 -11.13 3.47
CA GLU A 49 -6.63 -11.61 3.45
C GLU A 49 -5.72 -10.77 4.33
N ASP A 50 -6.00 -9.47 4.43
CA ASP A 50 -5.23 -8.55 5.25
C ASP A 50 -6.08 -7.34 5.67
N HIS A 51 -5.85 -6.83 6.87
CA HIS A 51 -6.64 -5.75 7.45
C HIS A 51 -5.87 -5.00 8.53
N LEU A 52 -5.61 -3.71 8.32
CA LEU A 52 -4.78 -2.92 9.22
C LEU A 52 -5.38 -1.52 9.41
N LYS A 53 -5.35 -1.01 10.64
CA LYS A 53 -5.49 0.41 10.96
C LYS A 53 -4.22 0.89 11.62
N PHE A 54 -3.71 2.03 11.20
CA PHE A 54 -2.39 2.48 11.64
C PHE A 54 -2.20 3.97 11.47
N ASP A 55 -1.29 4.50 12.27
CA ASP A 55 -0.66 5.78 12.04
C ASP A 55 0.76 5.55 11.54
N MET A 56 1.22 6.44 10.68
CA MET A 56 2.64 6.53 10.33
C MET A 56 3.03 7.99 10.17
N ALA A 57 4.28 8.32 10.53
CA ALA A 57 4.80 9.63 10.15
C ALA A 57 5.41 9.60 8.76
N GLN A 58 5.15 10.67 8.03
CA GLN A 58 5.66 10.90 6.70
C GLN A 58 5.96 12.39 6.56
N ASN A 59 7.25 12.72 6.42
CA ASN A 59 7.71 14.07 6.08
C ASN A 59 7.12 15.19 6.98
N GLY A 60 7.13 14.97 8.30
CA GLY A 60 6.62 15.94 9.29
C GLY A 60 5.10 15.97 9.43
N ARG A 61 4.40 15.02 8.80
CA ARG A 61 2.95 14.82 8.92
C ARG A 61 2.65 13.45 9.52
N VAL A 62 1.49 13.31 10.15
CA VAL A 62 0.96 12.01 10.55
C VAL A 62 -0.11 11.60 9.55
N VAL A 63 0.04 10.41 8.98
CA VAL A 63 -0.98 9.76 8.16
C VAL A 63 -1.69 8.75 9.04
N THR A 64 -3.00 8.90 9.20
CA THR A 64 -3.85 7.90 9.86
C THR A 64 -4.67 7.20 8.81
N ALA A 65 -4.64 5.88 8.80
CA ALA A 65 -5.20 5.09 7.72
C ALA A 65 -5.86 3.79 8.15
N LYS A 66 -6.72 3.29 7.27
CA LYS A 66 -7.23 1.93 7.28
C LYS A 66 -6.99 1.29 5.92
N SER A 67 -6.67 0.01 5.95
CA SER A 67 -6.39 -0.83 4.81
C SER A 67 -7.16 -2.14 4.95
N LEU A 68 -7.85 -2.54 3.90
CA LEU A 68 -8.58 -3.81 3.84
C LEU A 68 -8.35 -4.48 2.49
N ARG A 69 -7.76 -5.67 2.50
CA ARG A 69 -7.54 -6.49 1.31
C ARG A 69 -8.46 -7.71 1.35
N VAL A 70 -9.26 -7.85 0.31
CA VAL A 70 -10.20 -8.96 0.13
C VAL A 70 -9.86 -9.78 -1.10
N LYS A 71 -9.96 -11.10 -0.99
CA LYS A 71 -9.91 -12.04 -2.11
C LYS A 71 -11.33 -12.27 -2.60
N VAL A 72 -11.60 -11.86 -3.84
CA VAL A 72 -12.93 -11.98 -4.47
C VAL A 72 -13.03 -13.23 -5.36
N LYS A 73 -11.88 -13.72 -5.82
CA LYS A 73 -11.72 -14.96 -6.57
C LYS A 73 -10.27 -15.45 -6.37
N GLU A 74 -9.97 -16.69 -6.77
CA GLU A 74 -8.65 -17.31 -6.58
C GLU A 74 -7.47 -16.37 -6.91
N ASN A 75 -7.54 -15.70 -8.05
CA ASN A 75 -6.48 -14.82 -8.54
C ASN A 75 -6.90 -13.35 -8.62
N VAL A 76 -7.94 -12.95 -7.89
CA VAL A 76 -8.48 -11.60 -7.95
C VAL A 76 -8.61 -11.04 -6.54
N PHE A 77 -7.93 -9.93 -6.31
CA PHE A 77 -7.87 -9.26 -5.02
C PHE A 77 -8.29 -7.81 -5.19
N ILE A 78 -8.97 -7.26 -4.19
CA ILE A 78 -9.29 -5.84 -4.10
C ILE A 78 -8.73 -5.31 -2.79
N HIS A 79 -7.95 -4.26 -2.87
CA HIS A 79 -7.37 -3.56 -1.73
C HIS A 79 -8.01 -2.19 -1.63
N PHE A 80 -8.67 -1.95 -0.52
CA PHE A 80 -9.26 -0.67 -0.16
C PHE A 80 -8.36 0.07 0.83
N PHE A 81 -8.21 1.37 0.60
CA PHE A 81 -7.49 2.28 1.47
C PHE A 81 -8.37 3.47 1.82
N THR A 82 -8.31 3.89 3.07
CA THR A 82 -8.74 5.21 3.48
C THR A 82 -7.68 5.84 4.36
N ARG A 83 -7.50 7.15 4.24
CA ARG A 83 -6.53 7.91 5.02
C ARG A 83 -6.99 9.34 5.23
N TYR A 84 -6.47 9.95 6.28
CA TYR A 84 -6.47 11.39 6.46
C TYR A 84 -5.15 11.80 7.11
N PHE A 85 -4.86 13.09 7.08
CA PHE A 85 -3.59 13.63 7.55
C PHE A 85 -3.80 14.54 8.74
N ASP A 86 -2.85 14.50 9.68
CA ASP A 86 -2.73 15.45 10.79
C ASP A 86 -4.02 15.58 11.62
N GLY A 87 -4.77 14.49 11.77
CA GLY A 87 -6.00 14.43 12.56
C GLY A 87 -7.24 14.97 11.84
N LYS A 88 -7.11 15.45 10.61
CA LYS A 88 -8.19 16.09 9.85
C LYS A 88 -9.11 15.08 9.16
N LYS A 89 -9.95 14.43 9.96
CA LYS A 89 -10.86 13.39 9.48
C LYS A 89 -11.87 13.88 8.42
N GLU A 90 -12.17 15.18 8.39
CA GLU A 90 -13.01 15.81 7.38
C GLU A 90 -12.36 15.85 5.98
N GLU A 91 -11.04 15.70 5.90
CA GLU A 91 -10.25 15.60 4.65
C GLU A 91 -9.98 14.12 4.29
N GLU A 92 -10.78 13.16 4.80
CA GLU A 92 -10.58 11.74 4.55
C GLU A 92 -10.72 11.39 3.06
N GLU A 93 -9.69 10.75 2.53
CA GLU A 93 -9.63 10.25 1.18
C GLU A 93 -9.76 8.72 1.18
N ASN A 94 -10.21 8.17 0.04
CA ASN A 94 -10.19 6.75 -0.20
C ASN A 94 -9.87 6.42 -1.65
N PHE A 95 -9.31 5.23 -1.86
CA PHE A 95 -9.04 4.68 -3.19
C PHE A 95 -9.03 3.14 -3.13
N PHE A 96 -9.20 2.55 -4.30
CA PHE A 96 -9.16 1.09 -4.48
C PHE A 96 -8.07 0.69 -5.47
N VAL A 97 -7.42 -0.43 -5.17
CA VAL A 97 -6.42 -1.07 -6.05
C VAL A 97 -6.81 -2.53 -6.19
N ALA A 98 -7.14 -2.97 -7.39
CA ALA A 98 -7.39 -4.38 -7.68
C ALA A 98 -6.19 -5.02 -8.36
N HIS A 99 -5.94 -6.28 -8.01
CA HIS A 99 -4.94 -7.13 -8.63
C HIS A 99 -5.62 -8.32 -9.29
N ILE A 100 -5.37 -8.53 -10.58
CA ILE A 100 -5.75 -9.73 -11.34
C ILE A 100 -4.45 -10.43 -11.72
N ILE A 101 -4.29 -11.67 -11.28
CA ILE A 101 -3.07 -12.46 -11.44
C ILE A 101 -3.32 -13.58 -12.46
N ASP A 102 -2.55 -13.57 -13.54
CA ASP A 102 -2.65 -14.56 -14.61
C ASP A 102 -1.30 -15.26 -14.77
N GLU A 103 -1.28 -16.60 -14.80
CA GLU A 103 -0.06 -17.32 -15.18
C GLU A 103 0.20 -17.14 -16.68
N GLU A 104 1.38 -16.64 -17.04
CA GLU A 104 1.76 -16.48 -18.46
C GLU A 104 2.27 -17.80 -19.03
N ASP A 105 3.23 -18.41 -18.32
CA ASP A 105 3.86 -19.67 -18.67
C ASP A 105 4.36 -20.41 -17.41
N GLU A 106 5.18 -21.45 -17.58
CA GLU A 106 5.74 -22.23 -16.47
C GLU A 106 6.70 -21.43 -15.56
N THR A 107 7.15 -20.26 -16.00
CA THR A 107 8.17 -19.43 -15.36
C THR A 107 7.68 -18.06 -14.94
N LYS A 108 6.59 -17.54 -15.52
CA LYS A 108 6.14 -16.15 -15.30
C LYS A 108 4.70 -16.00 -14.87
N VAL A 109 4.46 -14.96 -14.09
CA VAL A 109 3.13 -14.50 -13.66
C VAL A 109 2.93 -13.06 -14.09
N ASN A 110 1.83 -12.80 -14.78
CA ASN A 110 1.37 -11.47 -15.12
C ASN A 110 0.43 -10.93 -14.06
N GLN A 111 0.62 -9.66 -13.73
CA GLN A 111 -0.20 -8.91 -12.80
C GLN A 111 -0.81 -7.72 -13.53
N LYS A 112 -2.14 -7.63 -13.53
CA LYS A 112 -2.88 -6.43 -13.92
C LYS A 112 -3.34 -5.70 -12.66
N VAL A 113 -3.01 -4.42 -12.57
CA VAL A 113 -3.35 -3.55 -11.45
C VAL A 113 -4.34 -2.49 -11.94
N LEU A 114 -5.59 -2.57 -11.46
CA LEU A 114 -6.62 -1.59 -11.76
C LEU A 114 -6.79 -0.64 -10.58
N ARG A 115 -6.82 0.66 -10.83
CA ARG A 115 -6.70 1.68 -9.79
C ARG A 115 -7.82 2.70 -9.90
N ALA A 116 -8.62 2.79 -8.85
CA ALA A 116 -9.76 3.69 -8.76
C ALA A 116 -9.57 4.69 -7.61
N ALA A 117 -8.84 5.76 -7.92
CA ALA A 117 -8.67 6.91 -7.03
C ALA A 117 -9.61 8.08 -7.38
N ASP A 118 -10.13 8.13 -8.62
CA ASP A 118 -11.09 9.11 -9.12
C ASP A 118 -12.47 8.45 -9.35
N GLU A 119 -13.55 9.22 -9.19
CA GLU A 119 -14.92 8.71 -9.38
C GLU A 119 -15.29 8.41 -10.84
N ASN A 120 -14.46 8.76 -11.81
CA ASN A 120 -14.77 8.68 -13.24
C ASN A 120 -13.72 7.90 -14.03
N VAL A 121 -12.54 7.64 -13.44
CA VAL A 121 -11.42 7.03 -14.15
C VAL A 121 -10.87 5.85 -13.36
N VAL A 122 -10.72 4.72 -14.05
CA VAL A 122 -9.92 3.58 -13.60
C VAL A 122 -8.70 3.51 -14.49
N SER A 123 -7.51 3.49 -13.89
CA SER A 123 -6.26 3.31 -14.64
C SER A 123 -5.74 1.88 -14.50
N LEU A 124 -5.03 1.42 -15.53
CA LEU A 124 -4.43 0.10 -15.60
C LEU A 124 -2.90 0.22 -15.57
N LEU A 125 -2.27 -0.66 -14.81
CA LEU A 125 -0.84 -0.94 -14.85
C LEU A 125 -0.64 -2.44 -15.03
N GLU A 126 0.31 -2.84 -15.88
CA GLU A 126 0.63 -4.25 -16.12
C GLU A 126 2.10 -4.50 -15.78
N SER A 127 2.37 -5.59 -15.07
CA SER A 127 3.70 -6.07 -14.73
C SER A 127 3.79 -7.58 -14.90
N SER A 128 5.01 -8.09 -15.05
CA SER A 128 5.32 -9.52 -15.18
C SER A 128 6.44 -9.86 -14.21
N HIS A 129 6.31 -10.95 -13.48
CA HIS A 129 7.25 -11.39 -12.46
C HIS A 129 7.65 -12.85 -12.69
N GLU A 130 8.91 -13.17 -12.35
CA GLU A 130 9.38 -14.56 -12.33
C GLU A 130 8.69 -15.31 -11.18
N LYS A 131 8.19 -16.52 -11.43
CA LYS A 131 7.47 -17.38 -10.47
C LYS A 131 8.28 -17.65 -9.20
N GLU A 132 9.60 -17.75 -9.32
CA GLU A 132 10.50 -17.92 -8.17
C GLU A 132 10.46 -16.70 -7.23
N ALA A 133 10.47 -15.49 -7.80
CA ALA A 133 10.42 -14.24 -7.04
C ALA A 133 9.09 -14.06 -6.32
N VAL A 134 8.01 -14.68 -6.83
CA VAL A 134 6.65 -14.65 -6.27
C VAL A 134 6.22 -15.98 -5.64
N SER A 135 7.20 -16.82 -5.25
CA SER A 135 6.95 -18.14 -4.68
C SER A 135 6.49 -18.06 -3.24
N VAL A 136 5.58 -18.95 -2.81
CA VAL A 136 5.01 -18.97 -1.44
C VAL A 136 6.06 -18.81 -0.35
N GLN A 137 7.21 -19.47 -0.47
CA GLN A 137 8.30 -19.34 0.51
C GLN A 137 8.85 -17.91 0.59
N SER A 138 9.16 -17.29 -0.56
CA SER A 138 9.64 -15.89 -0.59
C SER A 138 8.59 -14.91 -0.02
N ILE A 139 7.31 -15.19 -0.27
CA ILE A 139 6.18 -14.42 0.26
C ILE A 139 6.13 -14.51 1.79
N GLU A 140 6.21 -15.73 2.32
CA GLU A 140 6.11 -15.99 3.77
C GLU A 140 7.26 -15.33 4.51
N GLU A 141 8.50 -15.46 4.04
CA GLU A 141 9.68 -14.86 4.68
C GLU A 141 9.59 -13.32 4.74
N GLU A 142 9.16 -12.67 3.65
CA GLU A 142 8.99 -11.21 3.62
C GLU A 142 7.87 -10.73 4.54
N ASN A 143 6.74 -11.44 4.54
CA ASN A 143 5.58 -11.06 5.34
C ASN A 143 5.80 -11.36 6.82
N GLU A 144 6.42 -12.47 7.19
CA GLU A 144 6.79 -12.77 8.58
C GLU A 144 7.69 -11.68 9.16
N ARG A 145 8.64 -11.18 8.37
CA ARG A 145 9.51 -10.09 8.82
C ARG A 145 8.74 -8.79 9.04
N PHE A 146 7.79 -8.47 8.16
CA PHE A 146 6.88 -7.35 8.37
C PHE A 146 6.09 -7.52 9.68
N GLU A 147 5.50 -8.70 9.91
CA GLU A 147 4.72 -8.97 11.13
C GLU A 147 5.54 -8.85 12.43
N GLN A 148 6.82 -9.21 12.38
CA GLN A 148 7.71 -9.12 13.54
C GLN A 148 8.21 -7.70 13.82
N GLU A 149 8.42 -6.89 12.78
CA GLU A 149 8.97 -5.55 12.89
C GLU A 149 7.89 -4.46 13.03
N PHE A 150 6.67 -4.70 12.54
CA PHE A 150 5.58 -3.75 12.65
C PHE A 150 5.15 -3.57 14.12
N ASN A 151 4.99 -2.31 14.54
CA ASN A 151 4.65 -1.98 15.92
C ASN A 151 3.14 -2.17 16.17
N TYR A 152 2.76 -3.41 16.45
CA TYR A 152 1.38 -3.73 16.83
C TYR A 152 1.08 -3.31 18.27
N ASP A 153 0.16 -2.36 18.43
CA ASP A 153 -0.38 -1.94 19.73
C ASP A 153 -1.86 -2.34 19.84
N GLN A 154 -2.19 -3.26 20.74
CA GLN A 154 -3.57 -3.71 20.96
C GLN A 154 -4.50 -2.58 21.43
N ASN A 155 -3.94 -1.51 22.01
CA ASN A 155 -4.68 -0.34 22.46
C ASN A 155 -4.62 0.82 21.44
N TYR A 156 -4.12 0.55 20.24
CA TYR A 156 -3.97 1.55 19.20
C TYR A 156 -5.27 2.32 18.96
N ARG A 157 -5.15 3.65 18.94
CA ARG A 157 -6.23 4.55 18.54
C ARG A 157 -5.82 5.40 17.32
N PRO A 158 -6.74 5.64 16.36
CA PRO A 158 -6.47 6.54 15.25
C PRO A 158 -5.98 7.92 15.73
N GLY A 159 -4.83 8.38 15.23
CA GLY A 159 -4.19 9.63 15.63
C GLY A 159 -3.29 9.55 16.87
N GLN A 160 -3.02 8.35 17.41
CA GLN A 160 -2.08 8.14 18.52
C GLN A 160 -0.72 8.82 18.32
N LEU A 161 -0.14 8.81 17.10
CA LEU A 161 1.16 9.46 16.87
C LEU A 161 1.11 10.99 16.96
N LEU A 162 -0.08 11.61 16.87
CA LEU A 162 -0.24 13.06 17.08
C LEU A 162 -0.20 13.44 18.56
N GLU A 163 -0.64 12.53 19.45
CA GLU A 163 -0.79 12.78 20.88
C GLU A 163 0.47 12.46 21.67
N GLU A 164 1.33 11.58 21.16
CA GLU A 164 2.57 11.16 21.82
C GLU A 164 3.68 12.22 21.80
N ASP A 165 3.38 13.46 21.38
CA ASP A 165 4.35 14.56 21.27
C ASP A 165 5.62 14.12 20.51
N VAL A 166 5.44 13.26 19.50
CA VAL A 166 6.42 13.15 18.43
C VAL A 166 6.42 14.54 17.81
N GLU A 167 7.38 15.39 18.21
CA GLU A 167 7.44 16.78 17.77
C GLU A 167 7.16 16.78 16.27
N SER A 168 6.33 17.70 15.77
CA SER A 168 6.14 17.88 14.32
C SER A 168 7.46 18.14 13.55
N GLN A 169 8.58 18.29 14.27
CA GLN A 169 9.96 18.34 13.80
C GLN A 169 10.85 17.14 14.19
N ALA A 170 10.38 16.24 15.07
CA ALA A 170 11.06 14.98 15.34
C ALA A 170 10.91 14.08 14.11
N GLU A 171 11.96 14.08 13.28
CA GLU A 171 12.10 13.10 12.21
C GLU A 171 11.89 11.71 12.81
N ILE A 172 10.83 11.06 12.36
CA ILE A 172 10.67 9.65 12.57
C ILE A 172 11.77 8.94 11.76
N LYS A 173 12.88 8.68 12.43
CA LYS A 173 14.09 8.07 11.86
C LYS A 173 13.89 6.56 11.80
N GLY A 174 13.87 6.02 10.59
CA GLY A 174 13.92 4.57 10.41
C GLY A 174 13.32 4.13 9.09
N CYS A 175 13.56 2.86 8.78
CA CYS A 175 12.93 2.19 7.65
C CYS A 175 11.62 1.61 8.11
N ILE A 176 10.68 1.44 7.17
CA ILE A 176 9.43 0.76 7.46
C ILE A 176 9.70 -0.71 7.80
N ALA A 177 8.80 -1.31 8.57
CA ALA A 177 8.81 -2.74 8.89
C ALA A 177 8.95 -3.65 7.66
N GLY A 178 9.66 -4.76 7.82
CA GLY A 178 9.93 -5.76 6.79
C GLY A 178 11.37 -5.75 6.28
N GLY A 179 12.28 -5.08 6.99
CA GLY A 179 13.71 -5.14 6.71
C GLY A 179 14.24 -4.24 5.62
N TYR A 180 13.41 -3.30 5.18
CA TYR A 180 13.71 -2.33 4.14
C TYR A 180 14.92 -1.47 4.53
N ILE A 181 15.67 -1.02 3.53
CA ILE A 181 16.84 -0.16 3.73
C ILE A 181 16.75 1.15 2.94
N TYR A 182 15.78 1.26 2.03
CA TYR A 182 15.46 2.45 1.28
C TYR A 182 14.03 2.95 1.55
N CYS A 183 13.09 2.07 1.92
CA CYS A 183 11.74 2.54 2.29
C CYS A 183 11.70 3.16 3.69
N GLY A 184 11.56 4.49 3.77
CA GLY A 184 11.35 5.24 5.00
C GLY A 184 12.04 6.60 4.99
N ALA A 185 11.59 7.54 5.82
CA ALA A 185 12.05 8.93 5.79
C ALA A 185 13.56 9.13 6.09
N ALA A 186 14.22 8.14 6.68
CA ALA A 186 15.66 8.17 6.98
C ALA A 186 16.42 6.98 6.39
N CYS A 187 15.88 6.37 5.33
CA CYS A 187 16.45 5.20 4.68
C CYS A 187 16.92 5.58 3.29
N GLY A 188 18.07 5.04 2.87
CA GLY A 188 18.64 5.31 1.54
C GLY A 188 19.24 6.69 1.30
N GLY A 189 18.44 7.74 1.43
CA GLY A 189 18.80 9.15 1.26
C GLY A 189 19.48 9.48 -0.08
N SER A 190 20.19 10.60 -0.15
CA SER A 190 20.95 10.97 -1.38
C SER A 190 21.99 9.92 -1.85
N PRO A 191 22.55 9.05 -0.98
CA PRO A 191 23.36 7.91 -1.41
C PRO A 191 22.62 6.92 -2.31
N ALA A 192 21.29 6.83 -2.28
CA ALA A 192 20.51 5.91 -3.10
C ALA A 192 20.82 6.01 -4.61
N CYS A 193 21.05 7.23 -5.13
CA CYS A 193 21.42 7.44 -6.54
C CYS A 193 22.78 6.86 -6.94
N LYS A 194 23.72 6.77 -6.00
CA LYS A 194 25.13 6.43 -6.26
C LYS A 194 25.55 5.12 -5.59
N GLY A 195 24.71 4.57 -4.73
CA GLY A 195 24.95 3.34 -3.99
C GLY A 195 24.80 2.11 -4.88
N SER A 196 25.77 1.20 -4.80
CA SER A 196 25.74 -0.09 -5.49
C SER A 196 24.89 -1.13 -4.78
N ARG A 197 24.42 -0.86 -3.55
CA ARG A 197 23.58 -1.79 -2.79
C ARG A 197 22.19 -1.85 -3.42
N ALA A 198 21.78 -3.05 -3.83
CA ALA A 198 20.42 -3.30 -4.29
C ALA A 198 19.42 -3.20 -3.12
N GLY A 199 18.17 -2.86 -3.43
CA GLY A 199 17.06 -3.04 -2.48
C GLY A 199 16.92 -4.50 -2.06
N VAL A 200 16.31 -4.74 -0.90
CA VAL A 200 16.08 -6.10 -0.41
C VAL A 200 15.09 -6.88 -1.28
N ASN A 201 14.18 -6.18 -1.95
CA ASN A 201 13.22 -6.71 -2.92
C ASN A 201 12.77 -5.61 -3.89
N GLU A 202 11.80 -5.93 -4.75
CA GLU A 202 11.28 -4.97 -5.74
C GLU A 202 10.68 -3.71 -5.11
N LEU A 203 9.99 -3.81 -3.97
CA LEU A 203 9.43 -2.64 -3.28
C LEU A 203 10.54 -1.72 -2.74
N ASP A 204 11.60 -2.30 -2.16
CA ASP A 204 12.72 -1.52 -1.64
C ASP A 204 13.51 -0.83 -2.78
N GLU A 205 13.61 -1.47 -3.96
CA GLU A 205 14.20 -0.84 -5.14
C GLU A 205 13.32 0.31 -5.68
N CYS A 206 11.98 0.21 -5.55
CA CYS A 206 11.09 1.34 -5.81
C CYS A 206 11.41 2.53 -4.89
N CYS A 207 11.59 2.28 -3.59
CA CYS A 207 11.95 3.31 -2.62
C CYS A 207 13.33 3.91 -2.90
N LYS A 208 14.32 3.09 -3.27
CA LYS A 208 15.64 3.58 -3.71
C LYS A 208 15.55 4.52 -4.91
N THR A 209 14.71 4.18 -5.89
CA THR A 209 14.46 5.01 -7.07
C THR A 209 13.77 6.33 -6.68
N HIS A 210 12.86 6.27 -5.71
CA HIS A 210 12.18 7.45 -5.16
C HIS A 210 13.14 8.41 -4.46
N ASP A 211 13.98 7.91 -3.56
CA ASP A 211 15.04 8.69 -2.91
C ASP A 211 15.93 9.38 -3.94
N CYS A 212 16.29 8.67 -5.00
CA CYS A 212 17.10 9.24 -6.06
C CYS A 212 16.35 10.33 -6.85
N CYS A 213 15.05 10.13 -7.09
CA CYS A 213 14.19 11.13 -7.71
C CYS A 213 14.16 12.42 -6.88
N TYR A 214 13.95 12.33 -5.57
CA TYR A 214 13.99 13.50 -4.68
C TYR A 214 15.36 14.18 -4.66
N GLY A 215 16.44 13.40 -4.55
CA GLY A 215 17.81 13.93 -4.56
C GLY A 215 18.14 14.72 -5.83
N SER A 216 17.57 14.34 -6.98
CA SER A 216 17.76 15.04 -8.26
C SER A 216 16.80 16.21 -8.50
N ARG A 217 15.68 16.29 -7.77
CA ARG A 217 14.60 17.27 -8.01
C ARG A 217 14.37 18.27 -6.89
N GLY A 218 15.30 18.39 -5.95
CA GLY A 218 15.26 19.41 -4.89
C GLY A 218 14.49 19.00 -3.65
N GLY A 219 14.24 17.69 -3.46
CA GLY A 219 13.62 17.14 -2.24
C GLY A 219 12.10 17.12 -2.25
N TYR A 220 11.53 16.88 -1.07
CA TYR A 220 10.10 16.86 -0.79
C TYR A 220 9.51 18.28 -0.68
N PRO A 221 8.23 18.50 -1.06
CA PRO A 221 7.32 17.60 -1.78
C PRO A 221 7.56 17.56 -3.29
N ASN A 222 7.39 16.39 -3.91
CA ASN A 222 7.48 16.27 -5.37
C ASN A 222 6.50 15.23 -5.93
N CYS A 223 5.36 15.70 -6.43
CA CYS A 223 4.29 14.88 -6.99
C CYS A 223 4.74 13.88 -8.05
N TYR A 224 5.72 14.25 -8.88
CA TYR A 224 6.22 13.33 -9.91
C TYR A 224 6.98 12.15 -9.31
N CYS A 225 7.79 12.39 -8.28
CA CYS A 225 8.49 11.31 -7.59
C CYS A 225 7.49 10.43 -6.82
N ASP A 226 6.52 11.04 -6.14
CA ASP A 226 5.52 10.32 -5.35
C ASP A 226 4.64 9.44 -6.22
N GLN A 227 4.16 9.97 -7.35
CA GLN A 227 3.39 9.17 -8.30
C GLN A 227 4.21 8.03 -8.89
N ARG A 228 5.51 8.24 -9.17
CA ARG A 228 6.40 7.15 -9.62
C ARG A 228 6.62 6.07 -8.58
N LEU A 229 6.74 6.45 -7.30
CA LEU A 229 6.81 5.49 -6.21
C LEU A 229 5.48 4.73 -6.07
N CYS A 230 4.35 5.42 -6.20
CA CYS A 230 3.05 4.79 -6.21
C CYS A 230 2.94 3.74 -7.32
N ASP A 231 3.22 4.12 -8.56
CA ASP A 231 3.17 3.23 -9.73
C ASP A 231 4.09 2.01 -9.54
N CYS A 232 5.33 2.24 -9.09
CA CYS A 232 6.31 1.17 -8.85
C CYS A 232 5.87 0.23 -7.72
N SER A 233 5.43 0.77 -6.58
CA SER A 233 4.97 -0.02 -5.44
C SER A 233 3.75 -0.87 -5.79
N GLN A 234 2.86 -0.35 -6.64
CA GLN A 234 1.69 -1.08 -7.13
C GLN A 234 2.09 -2.18 -8.11
N ALA A 235 3.09 -1.93 -8.97
CA ALA A 235 3.67 -2.89 -9.91
C ALA A 235 4.45 -4.01 -9.22
N ALA A 236 5.10 -3.73 -8.08
CA ALA A 236 5.78 -4.74 -7.29
C ALA A 236 4.84 -5.90 -6.93
N PRO A 237 5.35 -7.08 -6.56
CA PRO A 237 4.53 -8.27 -6.34
C PRO A 237 3.37 -8.05 -5.35
N TRP A 238 2.22 -8.68 -5.62
CA TRP A 238 0.94 -8.39 -4.96
C TRP A 238 0.85 -8.76 -3.47
N TYR A 239 1.70 -9.66 -3.00
CA TYR A 239 1.63 -10.25 -1.66
C TYR A 239 2.46 -9.52 -0.60
N ILE A 240 3.28 -8.55 -1.00
CA ILE A 240 4.20 -7.85 -0.09
C ILE A 240 3.38 -6.94 0.84
N LYS A 241 3.24 -7.32 2.12
CA LYS A 241 2.42 -6.57 3.09
C LYS A 241 2.88 -5.13 3.29
N ALA A 242 4.20 -4.89 3.33
CA ALA A 242 4.76 -3.56 3.51
C ALA A 242 4.34 -2.53 2.44
N LYS A 243 3.85 -2.98 1.27
CA LYS A 243 3.23 -2.10 0.26
C LYS A 243 2.12 -1.24 0.84
N VAL A 244 1.40 -1.73 1.86
CA VAL A 244 0.33 -0.98 2.52
C VAL A 244 0.82 0.37 3.05
N LEU A 245 2.01 0.42 3.64
CA LEU A 245 2.58 1.64 4.21
C LEU A 245 2.99 2.61 3.09
N VAL A 246 3.66 2.10 2.05
CA VAL A 246 4.12 2.92 0.92
C VAL A 246 2.95 3.48 0.12
N GLN A 247 1.97 2.65 -0.23
CA GLN A 247 0.81 3.08 -1.02
C GLN A 247 -0.05 4.08 -0.24
N THR A 248 -0.28 3.83 1.05
CA THR A 248 -1.02 4.77 1.91
C THR A 248 -0.33 6.12 2.00
N ALA A 249 0.99 6.15 2.03
CA ALA A 249 1.76 7.39 2.15
C ALA A 249 1.88 8.15 0.83
N PHE A 250 2.08 7.46 -0.30
CA PHE A 250 2.56 8.10 -1.54
C PHE A 250 1.62 8.00 -2.75
N CYS A 251 0.58 7.16 -2.71
CA CYS A 251 -0.34 7.06 -3.84
C CYS A 251 -1.37 8.18 -3.85
N PHE A 252 -1.58 8.80 -5.02
CA PHE A 252 -2.64 9.78 -5.26
C PHE A 252 -2.64 10.96 -4.28
N VAL A 253 -1.45 11.36 -3.80
CA VAL A 253 -1.25 12.54 -2.94
C VAL A 253 -1.13 13.83 -3.75
N CYS A 254 -1.11 13.67 -5.07
CA CYS A 254 -1.26 14.65 -6.13
C CYS A 254 -2.06 13.94 -7.26
#